data_AF-A0A3A2ZE52-F1
#
_entry.id   AF-A0A3A2ZE52-F1
#
_cell.length_a   1.000
_cell.length_b   1.000
_cell.length_c   1.000
_cell.angle_alpha   90.00
_cell.angle_beta   90.00
_cell.angle_gamma   90.00
#
_symmetry.space_group_name_H-M   'P 1'
#
loop_
_entity.id
_entity.type
_entity.pdbx_description
1 polymer ?
#
loop_
_entity_poly.entity_id
_entity_poly.type
_entity_poly.pdbx_seq_one_letter_code
_entity_poly.pdbx_strand_id
1 'polypeptide(L)'
;MTSLFYWVRRLYSLDTLDPRFTVSSTTPLKATGDAGPPTTKDARANAIASGSSPSKWGTPEFYFYYFIFITVVPMMFKTVVDVSQESFPTYSTYEHLLSTGWIPGRKVDNSDAQYATFRDNIPYLLTLLVAHPLLRRVYEYCTSSSRYGSSSPIAAGDTRLARRIPFDFYFALLFIVALHGVSAVKVLVLLYINYRIGKTLPRPYIPAVTWIFNICILFANELCSGYRFEKVAMLFTSSAGVPGEQESQLVQWGRMLDSFGGIMPRWEVLFNIAILRMISFNMDYYWSLDYPAASPIEKKQLDPTALSERDRVNIPAEPSAFNPRNYLAYMLYSPLYLAGPILTFNDYIAQQRHASPSVTRTRTFLYGLRFFLTLLCMELILHYIYAVAISKSTTDWSAYSPGQLSMLAFFNLHIIWLKLLIPWRFFRLWALVDGIDPPENMVRCMSNNYSAFAFWRGWHRSLNRWVVRYLYVPLGGGESPSKPTSTTTRTTNLVAKIRRVTNVLAVFTFMALWHDINLRLLMWGWLITLFVLPEVVATLLFPPQKWKTRPTAYRVLCGIGAVGNILMMMMANLVGFAVGLDGLKGLLEGIM
;
A
#
# COMPACT_ATOMS: atom_id res chain seq x y z
N MET A 1 -9.85 24.01 29.00
CA MET A 1 -8.66 23.33 28.44
C MET A 1 -8.90 21.89 27.95
N THR A 2 -10.09 21.31 28.15
CA THR A 2 -10.45 19.93 27.76
C THR A 2 -10.68 19.71 26.25
N SER A 3 -10.97 20.75 25.46
CA SER A 3 -11.31 20.64 24.03
C SER A 3 -10.10 20.36 23.11
N LEU A 4 -8.95 21.03 23.31
CA LEU A 4 -7.78 20.85 22.42
C LEU A 4 -7.18 19.44 22.54
N PHE A 5 -6.97 18.96 23.77
CA PHE A 5 -6.47 17.60 24.01
C PHE A 5 -7.41 16.52 23.46
N TYR A 6 -8.73 16.76 23.53
CA TYR A 6 -9.70 15.88 22.89
C TYR A 6 -9.49 15.79 21.37
N TRP A 7 -9.34 16.93 20.69
CA TRP A 7 -9.12 16.96 19.24
C TRP A 7 -7.77 16.37 18.83
N VAL A 8 -6.70 16.62 19.59
CA VAL A 8 -5.37 16.00 19.37
C VAL A 8 -5.45 14.49 19.54
N ARG A 9 -6.13 14.00 20.60
CA ARG A 9 -6.35 12.56 20.82
C ARG A 9 -7.17 11.95 19.69
N ARG A 10 -8.18 12.67 19.20
CA ARG A 10 -9.01 12.23 18.07
C ARG A 10 -8.19 12.16 16.78
N LEU A 11 -7.38 13.17 16.47
CA LEU A 11 -6.49 13.21 15.30
C LEU A 11 -5.59 11.98 15.19
N TYR A 12 -5.01 11.53 16.32
CA TYR A 12 -4.13 10.36 16.36
C TYR A 12 -4.83 9.05 16.73
N SER A 13 -6.16 9.05 16.87
CA SER A 13 -6.92 7.84 17.15
C SER A 13 -6.86 6.83 16.00
N LEU A 14 -6.94 5.54 16.34
CA LEU A 14 -7.03 4.46 15.35
C LEU A 14 -8.31 4.56 14.52
N ASP A 15 -9.42 5.01 15.11
CA ASP A 15 -10.71 5.23 14.42
C ASP A 15 -10.58 6.26 13.28
N THR A 16 -9.83 7.34 13.52
CA THR A 16 -9.59 8.38 12.51
C THR A 16 -8.69 7.86 11.38
N LEU A 17 -7.68 7.06 11.73
CA LEU A 17 -6.78 6.44 10.76
C LEU A 17 -7.54 5.43 9.88
N ASP A 18 -8.09 4.39 10.48
CA ASP A 18 -8.91 3.36 9.83
C ASP A 18 -9.75 2.62 10.90
N PRO A 19 -11.10 2.70 10.85
CA PRO A 19 -11.96 2.05 11.83
C PRO A 19 -11.85 0.52 11.83
N ARG A 20 -11.26 -0.09 10.79
CA ARG A 20 -10.93 -1.51 10.74
C ARG A 20 -9.91 -1.94 11.80
N PHE A 21 -9.26 -0.99 12.49
CA PHE A 21 -8.34 -1.29 13.60
C PHE A 21 -9.04 -1.43 14.95
N THR A 22 -10.29 -0.98 15.07
CA THR A 22 -11.06 -0.98 16.33
C THR A 22 -12.36 -1.80 16.22
N VAL A 23 -12.85 -1.97 15.00
CA VAL A 23 -14.05 -2.76 14.67
C VAL A 23 -13.65 -4.02 13.91
N SER A 24 -14.26 -5.16 14.27
CA SER A 24 -14.06 -6.43 13.57
C SER A 24 -14.55 -6.34 12.13
N SER A 25 -13.86 -7.01 11.21
CA SER A 25 -14.26 -7.11 9.79
C SER A 25 -15.68 -7.69 9.59
N THR A 26 -16.20 -8.45 10.56
CA THR A 26 -17.54 -9.05 10.55
C THR A 26 -18.64 -8.13 11.07
N THR A 27 -18.29 -6.97 11.62
CA THR A 27 -19.25 -6.04 12.23
C THR A 27 -19.54 -4.90 11.27
N PRO A 28 -20.81 -4.64 10.94
CA PRO A 28 -21.25 -3.40 10.28
C PRO A 28 -20.65 -2.15 10.91
N LEU A 29 -20.12 -1.25 10.09
CA LEU A 29 -19.66 0.05 10.57
C LEU A 29 -20.88 0.95 10.78
N LYS A 30 -21.01 1.52 11.98
CA LYS A 30 -22.00 2.59 12.25
C LYS A 30 -21.40 3.94 11.91
N ALA A 31 -22.23 4.90 11.50
CA ALA A 31 -21.78 6.27 11.28
C ALA A 31 -21.15 6.80 12.57
N THR A 32 -19.96 7.41 12.46
CA THR A 32 -19.25 7.96 13.65
C THR A 32 -19.96 9.16 14.30
N GLY A 33 -21.16 9.52 13.82
CA GLY A 33 -22.10 10.47 14.41
C GLY A 33 -23.09 9.85 15.41
N ASP A 34 -23.31 8.53 15.38
CA ASP A 34 -24.04 7.79 16.44
C ASP A 34 -23.09 7.28 17.53
N ALA A 35 -22.07 8.09 17.82
CA ALA A 35 -21.54 8.09 19.17
C ALA A 35 -22.62 8.78 20.02
N GLY A 36 -23.59 8.01 20.49
CA GLY A 36 -24.38 8.41 21.66
C GLY A 36 -23.44 8.83 22.80
N PRO A 37 -23.95 9.48 23.85
CA PRO A 37 -23.13 9.88 24.99
C PRO A 37 -22.27 8.69 25.47
N PRO A 38 -21.10 8.96 26.09
CA PRO A 38 -19.96 8.04 26.23
C PRO A 38 -20.22 6.59 26.67
N THR A 39 -21.40 6.31 27.21
CA THR A 39 -21.85 5.11 27.92
C THR A 39 -21.55 3.77 27.23
N THR A 40 -21.71 3.64 25.90
CA THR A 40 -21.49 2.34 25.22
C THR A 40 -20.05 2.08 24.80
N LYS A 41 -19.29 3.13 24.43
CA LYS A 41 -17.83 3.04 24.23
C LYS A 41 -17.14 2.82 25.57
N ASP A 42 -17.66 3.43 26.62
CA ASP A 42 -17.24 3.23 28.00
C ASP A 42 -17.50 1.80 28.45
N ALA A 43 -18.62 1.14 28.10
CA ALA A 43 -18.83 -0.26 28.52
C ALA A 43 -17.75 -1.23 28.00
N ARG A 44 -17.36 -1.15 26.71
CA ARG A 44 -16.29 -2.00 26.14
C ARG A 44 -14.90 -1.54 26.59
N ALA A 45 -14.65 -0.24 26.65
CA ALA A 45 -13.39 0.29 27.15
C ALA A 45 -13.19 -0.03 28.64
N ASN A 46 -14.25 0.04 29.44
CA ASN A 46 -14.30 -0.33 30.86
C ASN A 46 -14.21 -1.84 31.04
N ALA A 47 -14.79 -2.66 30.17
CA ALA A 47 -14.62 -4.12 30.21
C ALA A 47 -13.18 -4.54 29.83
N ILE A 48 -12.53 -3.84 28.91
CA ILE A 48 -11.10 -4.02 28.61
C ILE A 48 -10.25 -3.50 29.77
N ALA A 49 -10.60 -2.33 30.32
CA ALA A 49 -9.88 -1.71 31.43
C ALA A 49 -9.97 -2.54 32.71
N SER A 50 -11.14 -3.11 33.01
CA SER A 50 -11.39 -3.96 34.19
C SER A 50 -10.64 -5.29 34.14
N GLY A 51 -10.32 -5.78 32.93
CA GLY A 51 -9.47 -6.95 32.72
C GLY A 51 -7.99 -6.64 32.45
N SER A 52 -7.59 -5.37 32.43
CA SER A 52 -6.23 -4.95 32.10
C SER A 52 -5.40 -4.66 33.35
N SER A 53 -4.10 -4.97 33.29
CA SER A 53 -3.17 -4.59 34.35
C SER A 53 -3.10 -3.05 34.46
N PRO A 54 -2.84 -2.50 35.66
CA PRO A 54 -2.66 -1.07 35.85
C PRO A 54 -1.68 -0.46 34.84
N SER A 55 -1.95 0.78 34.44
CA SER A 55 -1.07 1.56 33.59
C SER A 55 0.34 1.62 34.17
N LYS A 56 1.35 1.34 33.33
CA LYS A 56 2.76 1.47 33.72
C LYS A 56 3.32 2.88 33.53
N TRP A 57 2.56 3.83 32.98
CA TRP A 57 3.06 5.17 32.62
C TRP A 57 3.68 5.96 33.78
N GLY A 58 3.29 5.66 35.04
CA GLY A 58 3.81 6.31 36.24
C GLY A 58 4.78 5.46 37.08
N THR A 59 5.31 4.36 36.53
CA THR A 59 6.27 3.52 37.25
C THR A 59 7.71 4.03 37.08
N PRO A 60 8.63 3.73 38.02
CA PRO A 60 10.05 4.08 37.87
C PRO A 60 10.67 3.58 36.56
N GLU A 61 10.24 2.40 36.11
CA GLU A 61 10.61 1.82 34.82
C GLU A 61 10.28 2.76 33.64
N PHE A 62 9.07 3.33 33.61
CA PHE A 62 8.67 4.23 32.54
C PHE A 62 9.29 5.62 32.67
N TYR A 63 9.53 6.12 33.89
CA TYR A 63 10.33 7.34 34.07
C TYR A 63 11.75 7.19 33.53
N PHE A 64 12.37 6.02 33.72
CA PHE A 64 13.65 5.71 33.09
C PHE A 64 13.55 5.67 31.56
N TYR A 65 12.50 5.09 30.99
CA TYR A 65 12.26 5.13 29.54
C TYR A 65 12.02 6.55 29.01
N TYR A 66 11.31 7.40 29.75
CA TYR A 66 11.17 8.81 29.38
C TYR A 66 12.52 9.53 29.40
N PHE A 67 13.34 9.31 30.42
CA PHE A 67 14.69 9.86 30.49
C PHE A 67 15.54 9.43 29.29
N ILE A 68 15.54 8.13 28.95
CA ILE A 68 16.21 7.63 27.74
C ILE A 68 15.63 8.31 26.50
N PHE A 69 14.31 8.41 26.37
CA PHE A 69 13.68 8.99 25.18
C PHE A 69 14.05 10.46 24.99
N ILE A 70 13.96 11.29 26.03
CA ILE A 70 14.26 12.73 25.96
C ILE A 70 15.75 13.04 25.80
N THR A 71 16.63 12.07 26.03
CA THR A 71 18.09 12.24 25.86
C THR A 71 18.56 11.59 24.55
N VAL A 72 18.31 10.30 24.37
CA VAL A 72 18.81 9.51 23.25
C VAL A 72 18.16 9.94 21.94
N VAL A 73 16.83 10.12 21.87
CA VAL A 73 16.18 10.48 20.60
C VAL A 73 16.68 11.83 20.06
N PRO A 74 16.78 12.92 20.86
CA PRO A 74 17.42 14.14 20.39
C PRO A 74 18.88 13.95 19.96
N MET A 75 19.68 13.14 20.66
CA MET A 75 21.05 12.82 20.24
C MET A 75 21.11 12.07 18.91
N MET A 76 20.17 11.15 18.65
CA MET A 76 20.05 10.45 17.36
C MET A 76 19.81 11.45 16.23
N PHE A 77 18.86 12.38 16.40
CA PHE A 77 18.62 13.44 15.42
C PHE A 77 19.85 14.33 15.24
N LYS A 78 20.42 14.82 16.35
CA LYS A 78 21.62 15.68 16.34
C LYS A 78 22.75 15.04 15.54
N THR A 79 23.02 13.76 15.76
CA THR A 79 24.09 13.02 15.08
C THR A 79 23.99 13.12 13.56
N VAL A 80 22.78 12.94 13.00
CA VAL A 80 22.58 12.96 11.54
C VAL A 80 22.49 14.39 10.99
N VAL A 81 21.97 15.32 11.79
CA VAL A 81 21.95 16.74 11.47
C VAL A 81 23.36 17.32 11.42
N ASP A 82 24.24 16.96 12.35
CA ASP A 82 25.65 17.39 12.39
C ASP A 82 26.39 16.95 11.13
N VAL A 83 26.17 15.70 10.71
CA VAL A 83 26.76 15.12 9.49
C VAL A 83 26.20 15.75 8.20
N SER A 84 25.02 16.36 8.28
CA SER A 84 24.37 17.04 7.16
C SER A 84 24.70 18.54 7.09
N GLN A 85 25.54 19.08 7.98
CA GLN A 85 25.94 20.49 7.95
C GLN A 85 26.99 20.77 6.87
N GLU A 86 26.99 22.00 6.35
CA GLU A 86 28.00 22.51 5.41
C GLU A 86 29.44 22.43 5.96
N SER A 87 29.59 22.50 7.29
CA SER A 87 30.89 22.40 7.97
C SER A 87 31.43 20.96 8.05
N PHE A 88 30.62 19.94 7.71
CA PHE A 88 31.05 18.55 7.81
C PHE A 88 31.97 18.20 6.62
N PRO A 89 33.10 17.46 6.82
CA PRO A 89 34.13 17.28 5.80
C PRO A 89 33.64 16.71 4.45
N THR A 90 32.59 15.89 4.47
CA THR A 90 32.07 15.24 3.25
C THR A 90 30.98 16.04 2.54
N TYR A 91 30.59 17.24 3.01
CA TYR A 91 29.48 18.00 2.45
C TYR A 91 29.62 18.32 0.96
N SER A 92 30.82 18.76 0.54
CA SER A 92 31.13 19.09 -0.85
C SER A 92 30.95 17.93 -1.83
N THR A 93 30.97 16.68 -1.33
CA THR A 93 30.79 15.48 -2.16
C THR A 93 29.36 15.30 -2.64
N TYR A 94 28.34 15.70 -1.86
CA TYR A 94 26.93 15.53 -2.19
C TYR A 94 26.19 16.85 -2.42
N GLU A 95 26.81 18.00 -2.18
CA GLU A 95 26.16 19.31 -2.30
C GLU A 95 25.41 19.49 -3.63
N HIS A 96 25.99 19.00 -4.72
CA HIS A 96 25.43 19.07 -6.07
C HIS A 96 24.11 18.27 -6.26
N LEU A 97 23.79 17.35 -5.35
CA LEU A 97 22.54 16.59 -5.33
C LEU A 97 21.42 17.31 -4.55
N LEU A 98 21.76 18.35 -3.80
CA LEU A 98 20.80 19.10 -3.00
C LEU A 98 20.14 20.19 -3.85
N SER A 99 18.85 20.42 -3.58
CA SER A 99 18.05 21.46 -4.23
C SER A 99 17.80 22.63 -3.29
N THR A 100 17.38 23.77 -3.84
CA THR A 100 16.93 24.91 -3.02
C THR A 100 15.73 24.52 -2.17
N GLY A 101 15.85 24.69 -0.85
CA GLY A 101 14.78 24.44 0.11
C GLY A 101 13.88 25.66 0.31
N TRP A 102 12.72 25.46 0.94
CA TRP A 102 11.80 26.54 1.31
C TRP A 102 12.06 27.09 2.72
N ILE A 103 12.89 26.41 3.51
CA ILE A 103 13.35 26.90 4.82
C ILE A 103 14.54 27.84 4.58
N PRO A 104 14.48 29.11 5.04
CA PRO A 104 15.58 30.06 4.85
C PRO A 104 16.92 29.52 5.34
N GLY A 105 17.95 29.58 4.48
CA GLY A 105 19.30 29.10 4.79
C GLY A 105 19.46 27.58 4.83
N ARG A 106 18.49 26.80 4.34
CA ARG A 106 18.58 25.33 4.25
C ARG A 106 18.28 24.84 2.84
N LYS A 107 19.10 23.90 2.36
CA LYS A 107 18.81 23.12 1.15
C LYS A 107 17.86 21.96 1.48
N VAL A 108 17.41 21.25 0.46
CA VAL A 108 16.57 20.05 0.61
C VAL A 108 17.17 18.88 -0.15
N ASP A 109 17.21 17.71 0.48
CA ASP A 109 17.57 16.46 -0.17
C ASP A 109 16.37 15.93 -0.98
N ASN A 110 16.29 16.33 -2.26
CA ASN A 110 15.33 15.81 -3.23
C ASN A 110 15.97 14.73 -4.13
N SER A 111 17.03 14.06 -3.66
CA SER A 111 17.83 13.17 -4.51
C SER A 111 17.19 11.78 -4.73
N ASP A 112 16.22 11.34 -3.91
CA ASP A 112 15.44 10.11 -4.17
C ASP A 112 14.48 10.33 -5.35
N ALA A 113 14.79 9.77 -6.52
CA ALA A 113 14.01 9.98 -7.75
C ALA A 113 12.54 9.52 -7.65
N GLN A 114 12.26 8.48 -6.84
CA GLN A 114 10.90 7.99 -6.64
C GLN A 114 10.07 8.98 -5.84
N TYR A 115 10.63 9.50 -4.74
CA TYR A 115 9.94 10.50 -3.92
C TYR A 115 9.89 11.88 -4.60
N ALA A 116 10.97 12.31 -5.26
CA ALA A 116 11.04 13.57 -6.00
C ALA A 116 9.91 13.68 -7.04
N THR A 117 9.70 12.61 -7.82
CA THR A 117 8.60 12.54 -8.80
C THR A 117 7.24 12.82 -8.15
N PHE A 118 6.97 12.28 -6.96
CA PHE A 118 5.73 12.58 -6.24
C PHE A 118 5.73 14.01 -5.69
N ARG A 119 6.81 14.40 -5.00
CA ARG A 119 6.97 15.69 -4.31
C ARG A 119 6.78 16.87 -5.25
N ASP A 120 7.45 16.84 -6.40
CA ASP A 120 7.43 17.91 -7.39
C ASP A 120 6.05 18.04 -8.06
N ASN A 121 5.25 16.96 -8.03
CA ASN A 121 3.89 16.93 -8.57
C ASN A 121 2.78 17.14 -7.51
N ILE A 122 3.12 17.39 -6.23
CA ILE A 122 2.14 17.62 -5.16
C ILE A 122 1.12 18.71 -5.53
N PRO A 123 1.47 19.88 -6.11
CA PRO A 123 0.49 20.91 -6.46
C PRO A 123 -0.56 20.43 -7.48
N TYR A 124 -0.15 19.69 -8.52
CA TYR A 124 -1.07 19.11 -9.50
C TYR A 124 -1.96 18.04 -8.87
N LEU A 125 -1.39 17.21 -8.00
CA LEU A 125 -2.12 16.18 -7.27
C LEU A 125 -3.16 16.81 -6.32
N LEU A 126 -2.81 17.86 -5.57
CA LEU A 126 -3.75 18.60 -4.72
C LEU A 126 -4.87 19.24 -5.53
N THR A 127 -4.58 19.74 -6.73
CA THR A 127 -5.59 20.23 -7.66
C THR A 127 -6.58 19.13 -8.03
N LEU A 128 -6.09 17.94 -8.39
CA LEU A 128 -6.94 16.78 -8.70
C LEU A 128 -7.76 16.29 -7.50
N LEU A 129 -7.16 16.27 -6.30
CA LEU A 129 -7.82 15.90 -5.05
C LEU A 129 -9.09 16.74 -4.80
N VAL A 130 -9.09 18.00 -5.20
CA VAL A 130 -10.22 18.92 -5.06
C VAL A 130 -11.12 18.89 -6.31
N ALA A 131 -10.53 19.01 -7.50
CA ALA A 131 -11.27 19.13 -8.75
C ALA A 131 -12.09 17.89 -9.08
N HIS A 132 -11.53 16.67 -8.92
CA HIS A 132 -12.24 15.44 -9.27
C HIS A 132 -13.55 15.25 -8.48
N PRO A 133 -13.56 15.31 -7.13
CA PRO A 133 -14.81 15.21 -6.38
C PRO A 133 -15.80 16.36 -6.66
N LEU A 134 -15.31 17.57 -6.97
CA LEU A 134 -16.17 18.68 -7.36
C LEU A 134 -16.82 18.44 -8.73
N LEU A 135 -16.03 18.02 -9.73
CA LEU A 135 -16.54 17.64 -11.05
C LEU A 135 -17.56 16.52 -10.96
N ARG A 136 -17.35 15.54 -10.07
CA ARG A 136 -18.35 14.51 -9.80
C ARG A 136 -19.65 15.10 -9.28
N ARG A 137 -19.60 15.99 -8.29
CA ARG A 137 -20.81 16.62 -7.72
C ARG A 137 -21.55 17.45 -8.76
N VAL A 138 -20.83 18.18 -9.62
CA VAL A 138 -21.42 18.92 -10.74
C VAL A 138 -22.09 17.95 -11.72
N TYR A 139 -21.41 16.87 -12.11
CA TYR A 139 -21.99 15.84 -12.97
C TYR A 139 -23.24 15.21 -12.36
N GLU A 140 -23.19 14.83 -11.07
CA GLU A 140 -24.32 14.25 -10.35
C GLU A 140 -25.49 15.24 -10.25
N TYR A 141 -25.23 16.53 -10.05
CA TYR A 141 -26.24 17.58 -10.05
C TYR A 141 -26.89 17.73 -11.43
N CYS A 142 -26.10 17.86 -12.49
CA CYS A 142 -26.59 18.03 -13.86
C CYS A 142 -27.34 16.80 -14.41
N THR A 143 -26.95 15.60 -13.98
CA THR A 143 -27.59 14.34 -14.40
C THR A 143 -28.71 13.89 -13.47
N SER A 144 -28.91 14.58 -12.34
CA SER A 144 -30.01 14.30 -11.42
C SER A 144 -31.32 14.78 -12.04
N SER A 145 -31.95 13.93 -12.85
CA SER A 145 -33.35 14.13 -13.23
C SER A 145 -34.21 14.12 -11.96
N SER A 146 -34.98 15.19 -11.72
CA SER A 146 -35.91 15.36 -10.58
C SER A 146 -37.10 14.37 -10.59
N ARG A 147 -36.99 13.23 -11.29
CA ARG A 147 -38.06 12.24 -11.38
C ARG A 147 -37.81 11.15 -10.34
N TYR A 148 -38.66 11.18 -9.32
CA TYR A 148 -38.79 10.22 -8.21
C TYR A 148 -37.70 10.30 -7.13
N GLY A 149 -38.07 10.85 -5.97
CA GLY A 149 -37.40 10.48 -4.73
C GLY A 149 -37.55 8.97 -4.55
N SER A 150 -36.44 8.24 -4.50
CA SER A 150 -36.50 6.78 -4.32
C SER A 150 -37.08 6.48 -2.93
N SER A 151 -38.22 5.79 -2.88
CA SER A 151 -38.89 5.43 -1.62
C SER A 151 -38.16 4.34 -0.83
N SER A 152 -37.21 3.63 -1.44
CA SER A 152 -36.43 2.54 -0.81
C SER A 152 -34.92 2.80 -0.81
N PRO A 153 -34.19 2.47 0.27
CA PRO A 153 -32.72 2.55 0.33
C PRO A 153 -31.99 1.81 -0.79
N ILE A 154 -32.56 0.69 -1.27
CA ILE A 154 -31.99 -0.11 -2.36
C ILE A 154 -32.03 0.69 -3.67
N ALA A 155 -33.19 1.24 -4.03
CA ALA A 155 -33.36 2.07 -5.21
C ALA A 155 -32.50 3.35 -5.18
N ALA A 156 -32.28 3.92 -3.99
CA ALA A 156 -31.35 5.03 -3.79
C ALA A 156 -29.90 4.62 -4.12
N GLY A 157 -29.50 3.42 -3.66
CA GLY A 157 -28.20 2.84 -3.96
C GLY A 157 -27.98 2.58 -5.44
N ASP A 158 -28.96 2.01 -6.11
CA ASP A 158 -28.90 1.71 -7.55
C ASP A 158 -28.78 2.99 -8.37
N THR A 159 -29.55 4.02 -8.00
CA THR A 159 -29.46 5.35 -8.60
C THR A 159 -28.07 5.96 -8.40
N ARG A 160 -27.49 5.81 -7.21
CA ARG A 160 -26.13 6.28 -6.93
C ARG A 160 -25.10 5.55 -7.78
N LEU A 161 -25.17 4.22 -7.87
CA LEU A 161 -24.27 3.42 -8.70
C LEU A 161 -24.36 3.83 -10.17
N ALA A 162 -25.58 3.97 -10.70
CA ALA A 162 -25.85 4.35 -12.08
C ALA A 162 -25.33 5.75 -12.45
N ARG A 163 -25.20 6.66 -11.48
CA ARG A 163 -24.60 8.00 -11.69
C ARG A 163 -23.08 7.98 -11.57
N ARG A 164 -22.54 7.27 -10.57
CA ARG A 164 -21.11 7.31 -10.28
C ARG A 164 -20.26 6.55 -11.29
N ILE A 165 -20.72 5.39 -11.75
CA ILE A 165 -19.95 4.56 -12.69
C ILE A 165 -19.70 5.27 -14.02
N PRO A 166 -20.68 5.92 -14.69
CA PRO A 166 -20.40 6.67 -15.92
C PRO A 166 -19.39 7.79 -15.71
N PHE A 167 -19.47 8.53 -14.61
CA PHE A 167 -18.47 9.55 -14.29
C PHE A 167 -17.07 8.93 -14.16
N ASP A 168 -16.93 7.86 -13.37
CA ASP A 168 -15.65 7.16 -13.20
C ASP A 168 -15.09 6.68 -14.52
N PHE A 169 -15.96 6.12 -15.37
CA PHE A 169 -15.60 5.62 -16.69
C PHE A 169 -15.07 6.74 -17.61
N TYR A 170 -15.81 7.84 -17.78
CA TYR A 170 -15.39 8.91 -18.69
C TYR A 170 -14.19 9.69 -18.14
N PHE A 171 -14.19 9.95 -16.83
CA PHE A 171 -13.05 10.60 -16.19
C PHE A 171 -11.80 9.72 -16.29
N ALA A 172 -11.91 8.40 -16.09
CA ALA A 172 -10.79 7.48 -16.24
C ALA A 172 -10.19 7.50 -17.66
N LEU A 173 -11.01 7.55 -18.70
CA LEU A 173 -10.54 7.64 -20.09
C LEU A 173 -9.78 8.94 -20.34
N LEU A 174 -10.30 10.07 -19.87
CA LEU A 174 -9.60 11.36 -19.96
C LEU A 174 -8.30 11.33 -19.15
N PHE A 175 -8.36 10.79 -17.93
CA PHE A 175 -7.24 10.75 -17.00
C PHE A 175 -6.10 9.89 -17.53
N ILE A 176 -6.40 8.72 -18.11
CA ILE A 176 -5.35 7.84 -18.63
C ILE A 176 -4.68 8.38 -19.88
N VAL A 177 -5.42 9.09 -20.74
CA VAL A 177 -4.85 9.81 -21.89
C VAL A 177 -3.98 10.97 -21.43
N ALA A 178 -4.40 11.74 -20.43
CA ALA A 178 -3.57 12.81 -19.87
C ALA A 178 -2.28 12.27 -19.22
N LEU A 179 -2.37 11.13 -18.53
CA LEU A 179 -1.22 10.51 -17.87
C LEU A 179 -0.24 9.87 -18.86
N HIS A 180 -0.73 9.11 -19.84
CA HIS A 180 0.12 8.21 -20.64
C HIS A 180 0.11 8.54 -22.15
N GLY A 181 -0.64 9.56 -22.57
CA GLY A 181 -0.78 9.96 -23.96
C GLY A 181 -1.18 8.78 -24.86
N VAL A 182 -0.42 8.54 -25.93
CA VAL A 182 -0.70 7.45 -26.88
C VAL A 182 -0.55 6.06 -26.23
N SER A 183 0.29 5.92 -25.20
CA SER A 183 0.45 4.65 -24.48
C SER A 183 -0.81 4.25 -23.69
N ALA A 184 -1.78 5.14 -23.50
CA ALA A 184 -3.10 4.79 -22.97
C ALA A 184 -3.78 3.68 -23.79
N VAL A 185 -3.57 3.66 -25.12
CA VAL A 185 -4.12 2.61 -26.00
C VAL A 185 -3.57 1.24 -25.62
N LYS A 186 -2.27 1.14 -25.31
CA LYS A 186 -1.63 -0.12 -24.88
C LYS A 186 -2.28 -0.63 -23.60
N VAL A 187 -2.47 0.25 -22.62
CA VAL A 187 -3.16 -0.08 -21.36
C VAL A 187 -4.58 -0.58 -21.62
N LEU A 188 -5.37 0.14 -22.42
CA LEU A 188 -6.75 -0.24 -22.72
C LEU A 188 -6.85 -1.58 -23.45
N VAL A 189 -5.91 -1.90 -24.35
CA VAL A 189 -5.83 -3.20 -25.03
C VAL A 189 -5.57 -4.33 -24.02
N LEU A 190 -4.60 -4.16 -23.10
CA LEU A 190 -4.32 -5.15 -22.07
C LEU A 190 -5.52 -5.40 -21.15
N LEU A 191 -6.20 -4.33 -20.74
CA LEU A 191 -7.42 -4.39 -19.96
C LEU A 191 -8.54 -5.12 -20.74
N TYR A 192 -8.70 -4.82 -22.02
CA TYR A 192 -9.70 -5.49 -22.87
C TYR A 192 -9.42 -7.00 -22.98
N ILE A 193 -8.18 -7.41 -23.24
CA ILE A 193 -7.80 -8.83 -23.32
C ILE A 193 -8.10 -9.54 -21.99
N ASN A 194 -7.73 -8.93 -20.86
CA ASN A 194 -8.02 -9.51 -19.55
C ASN A 194 -9.52 -9.65 -19.27
N TYR A 195 -10.33 -8.64 -19.64
CA TYR A 195 -11.78 -8.71 -19.55
C TYR A 195 -12.35 -9.87 -20.38
N ARG A 196 -11.85 -10.07 -21.60
CA ARG A 196 -12.26 -11.19 -22.47
C ARG A 196 -11.90 -12.53 -21.84
N ILE A 197 -10.70 -12.68 -21.28
CA ILE A 197 -10.30 -13.89 -20.54
C ILE A 197 -11.34 -14.23 -19.46
N GLY A 198 -11.76 -13.24 -18.66
CA GLY A 198 -12.75 -13.45 -17.61
C GLY A 198 -14.14 -13.80 -18.15
N LYS A 199 -14.59 -13.13 -19.22
CA LYS A 199 -16.00 -13.17 -19.65
C LYS A 199 -16.32 -14.15 -20.78
N THR A 200 -15.33 -14.61 -21.55
CA THR A 200 -15.59 -15.49 -22.71
C THR A 200 -15.05 -16.91 -22.55
N LEU A 201 -14.11 -17.16 -21.64
CA LEU A 201 -13.58 -18.51 -21.44
C LEU A 201 -14.56 -19.39 -20.66
N PRO A 202 -14.56 -20.72 -20.90
CA PRO A 202 -15.26 -21.64 -20.03
C PRO A 202 -14.72 -21.57 -18.61
N ARG A 203 -15.63 -21.67 -17.63
CA ARG A 203 -15.34 -21.42 -16.21
C ARG A 203 -14.06 -22.09 -15.68
N PRO A 204 -13.78 -23.38 -15.93
CA PRO A 204 -12.60 -24.05 -15.37
C PRO A 204 -11.26 -23.43 -15.78
N TYR A 205 -11.21 -22.78 -16.95
CA TYR A 205 -9.97 -22.20 -17.49
C TYR A 205 -9.73 -20.76 -17.02
N ILE A 206 -10.77 -20.06 -16.52
CA ILE A 206 -10.68 -18.64 -16.13
C ILE A 206 -9.52 -18.39 -15.16
N PRO A 207 -9.36 -19.15 -14.05
CA PRO A 207 -8.28 -18.86 -13.09
C PRO A 207 -6.89 -19.05 -13.70
N ALA A 208 -6.64 -20.18 -14.36
CA ALA A 208 -5.32 -20.50 -14.91
C ALA A 208 -4.90 -19.49 -15.99
N VAL A 209 -5.77 -19.21 -16.95
CA VAL A 209 -5.46 -18.27 -18.04
C VAL A 209 -5.33 -16.84 -17.51
N THR A 210 -6.13 -16.44 -16.51
CA THR A 210 -5.97 -15.13 -15.86
C THR A 210 -4.58 -14.99 -15.23
N TRP A 211 -4.15 -15.96 -14.42
CA TRP A 211 -2.85 -15.90 -13.75
C TRP A 211 -1.69 -15.95 -14.74
N ILE A 212 -1.74 -16.87 -15.72
CA ILE A 212 -0.70 -16.98 -16.75
C ILE A 212 -0.58 -15.66 -17.52
N PHE A 213 -1.69 -15.12 -18.03
CA PHE A 213 -1.69 -13.86 -18.76
C PHE A 213 -1.09 -12.72 -17.93
N ASN A 214 -1.55 -12.55 -16.68
CA ASN A 214 -1.09 -11.45 -15.83
C ASN A 214 0.38 -11.56 -15.46
N ILE A 215 0.89 -12.77 -15.18
CA ILE A 215 2.31 -13.00 -14.93
C ILE A 215 3.12 -12.71 -16.20
N CYS A 216 2.71 -13.23 -17.36
CA CYS A 216 3.39 -12.94 -18.63
C CYS A 216 3.44 -11.43 -18.93
N ILE A 217 2.38 -10.68 -18.63
CA ILE A 217 2.36 -9.23 -18.82
C ILE A 217 3.29 -8.51 -17.83
N LEU A 218 3.45 -8.96 -16.58
CA LEU A 218 4.48 -8.41 -15.67
C LEU A 218 5.86 -8.49 -16.34
N PHE A 219 6.22 -9.67 -16.86
CA PHE A 219 7.49 -9.89 -17.54
C PHE A 219 7.62 -9.08 -18.83
N ALA A 220 6.61 -9.13 -19.69
CA ALA A 220 6.65 -8.47 -20.98
C ALA A 220 6.70 -6.93 -20.84
N ASN A 221 6.00 -6.35 -19.87
CA ASN A 221 6.04 -4.92 -19.60
C ASN A 221 7.44 -4.44 -19.22
N GLU A 222 8.14 -5.18 -18.35
CA GLU A 222 9.50 -4.84 -17.91
C GLU A 222 10.52 -5.10 -19.02
N LEU A 223 10.53 -6.32 -19.58
CA LEU A 223 11.50 -6.73 -20.60
C LEU A 223 11.39 -5.90 -21.89
N CYS A 224 10.19 -5.46 -22.25
CA CYS A 224 9.96 -4.62 -23.43
C CYS A 224 9.89 -3.12 -23.11
N SER A 225 10.15 -2.71 -21.86
CA SER A 225 10.12 -1.30 -21.42
C SER A 225 8.82 -0.57 -21.82
N GLY A 226 7.66 -1.19 -21.57
CA GLY A 226 6.35 -0.61 -21.90
C GLY A 226 5.99 -0.58 -23.39
N TYR A 227 6.62 -1.43 -24.21
CA TYR A 227 6.38 -1.57 -25.65
C TYR A 227 6.52 -0.25 -26.41
N ARG A 228 7.68 0.43 -26.30
CA ARG A 228 7.96 1.64 -27.08
C ARG A 228 7.74 1.39 -28.57
N PHE A 229 6.96 2.25 -29.22
CA PHE A 229 6.58 2.08 -30.62
C PHE A 229 7.81 2.08 -31.54
N GLU A 230 8.83 2.87 -31.22
CA GLU A 230 10.13 2.85 -31.89
C GLU A 230 10.76 1.44 -31.85
N LYS A 231 10.83 0.82 -30.67
CA LYS A 231 11.40 -0.53 -30.49
C LYS A 231 10.58 -1.59 -31.22
N VAL A 232 9.25 -1.47 -31.19
CA VAL A 232 8.36 -2.38 -31.92
C VAL A 232 8.55 -2.23 -33.43
N ALA A 233 8.63 -0.99 -33.94
CA ALA A 233 8.87 -0.72 -35.35
C ALA A 233 10.20 -1.33 -35.83
N MET A 234 11.26 -1.23 -35.03
CA MET A 234 12.57 -1.82 -35.35
C MET A 234 12.52 -3.34 -35.56
N LEU A 235 11.62 -4.07 -34.89
CA LEU A 235 11.46 -5.52 -35.10
C LEU A 235 10.95 -5.88 -36.49
N PHE A 236 10.25 -4.95 -37.15
CA PHE A 236 9.67 -5.14 -38.47
C PHE A 236 10.50 -4.50 -39.60
N THR A 237 11.60 -3.82 -39.27
CA THR A 237 12.46 -3.14 -40.26
C THR A 237 13.84 -3.80 -40.30
N SER A 238 14.27 -4.24 -41.47
CA SER A 238 15.54 -4.95 -41.66
C SER A 238 16.81 -4.08 -41.58
N SER A 239 16.69 -2.77 -41.37
CA SER A 239 17.81 -1.80 -41.43
C SER A 239 18.53 -1.57 -40.10
N ALA A 240 18.48 -2.53 -39.17
CA ALA A 240 19.17 -2.41 -37.90
C ALA A 240 20.68 -2.68 -38.08
N GLY A 241 21.48 -1.62 -38.29
CA GLY A 241 22.89 -1.63 -37.88
C GLY A 241 23.96 -1.25 -38.91
N VAL A 242 23.62 -0.78 -40.12
CA VAL A 242 24.64 -0.26 -41.05
C VAL A 242 24.82 1.26 -40.84
N PRO A 243 26.01 1.74 -40.44
CA PRO A 243 26.27 3.17 -40.33
C PRO A 243 26.15 3.82 -41.71
N GLY A 244 25.18 4.73 -41.90
CA GLY A 244 25.00 5.51 -43.12
C GLY A 244 23.69 5.28 -43.89
N GLU A 245 22.87 4.29 -43.51
CA GLU A 245 21.54 4.12 -44.11
C GLU A 245 20.50 5.05 -43.47
N GLN A 246 19.61 5.61 -44.32
CA GLN A 246 18.47 6.41 -43.86
C GLN A 246 17.56 5.56 -42.98
N GLU A 247 17.30 6.05 -41.78
CA GLU A 247 16.42 5.41 -40.82
C GLU A 247 15.02 5.19 -41.41
N SER A 248 14.49 3.97 -41.32
CA SER A 248 13.17 3.62 -41.85
C SER A 248 12.09 4.57 -41.35
N GLN A 249 11.21 5.00 -42.25
CA GLN A 249 10.08 5.88 -41.91
C GLN A 249 9.25 5.30 -40.76
N LEU A 250 9.05 3.98 -40.71
CA LEU A 250 8.27 3.34 -39.64
C LEU A 250 8.88 3.58 -38.24
N VAL A 251 10.22 3.56 -38.13
CA VAL A 251 10.94 3.81 -36.88
C VAL A 251 10.81 5.29 -36.48
N GLN A 252 10.93 6.20 -37.45
CA GLN A 252 10.72 7.64 -37.21
C GLN A 252 9.30 7.94 -36.71
N TRP A 253 8.28 7.33 -37.32
CA TRP A 253 6.89 7.41 -36.88
C TRP A 253 6.71 6.82 -35.47
N GLY A 254 7.34 5.67 -35.19
CA GLY A 254 7.32 5.06 -33.85
C GLY A 254 7.90 6.00 -32.79
N ARG A 255 9.06 6.62 -33.06
CA ARG A 255 9.69 7.60 -32.18
C ARG A 255 8.83 8.84 -32.00
N MET A 256 8.19 9.34 -33.07
CA MET A 256 7.24 10.44 -32.99
C MET A 256 6.06 10.09 -32.08
N LEU A 257 5.47 8.90 -32.21
CA LEU A 257 4.37 8.47 -31.33
C LEU A 257 4.80 8.34 -29.87
N ASP A 258 6.00 7.82 -29.60
CA ASP A 258 6.54 7.72 -28.25
C ASP A 258 6.79 9.11 -27.61
N SER A 259 6.95 10.17 -28.42
CA SER A 259 7.07 11.55 -27.90
C SER A 259 5.77 12.08 -27.27
N PHE A 260 4.62 11.53 -27.64
CA PHE A 260 3.31 11.87 -27.08
C PHE A 260 2.98 10.99 -25.85
N GLY A 261 3.88 10.96 -24.87
CA GLY A 261 3.81 10.06 -23.72
C GLY A 261 2.98 10.56 -22.51
N GLY A 262 2.40 11.76 -22.56
CA GLY A 262 1.66 12.35 -21.44
C GLY A 262 2.56 12.74 -20.25
N ILE A 263 1.94 12.98 -19.08
CA ILE A 263 2.63 13.44 -17.86
C ILE A 263 3.58 12.35 -17.30
N MET A 264 3.17 11.09 -17.40
CA MET A 264 3.88 9.92 -16.88
C MET A 264 4.02 8.86 -17.98
N PRO A 265 5.00 9.00 -18.89
CA PRO A 265 5.12 8.14 -20.07
C PRO A 265 5.42 6.67 -19.74
N ARG A 266 6.02 6.41 -18.58
CA ARG A 266 6.34 5.07 -18.06
C ARG A 266 5.13 4.41 -17.40
N TRP A 267 4.10 4.16 -18.20
CA TRP A 267 2.86 3.54 -17.76
C TRP A 267 3.08 2.14 -17.14
N GLU A 268 4.09 1.41 -17.63
CA GLU A 268 4.41 0.05 -17.24
C GLU A 268 4.73 -0.11 -15.75
N VAL A 269 5.36 0.91 -15.14
CA VAL A 269 5.79 0.88 -13.74
C VAL A 269 4.58 0.85 -12.79
N LEU A 270 3.55 1.64 -13.09
CA LEU A 270 2.36 1.74 -12.24
C LEU A 270 1.31 0.68 -12.59
N PHE A 271 1.42 0.08 -13.77
CA PHE A 271 0.49 -0.95 -14.23
C PHE A 271 0.51 -2.22 -13.37
N ASN A 272 1.57 -2.45 -12.58
CA ASN A 272 1.63 -3.55 -11.62
C ASN A 272 0.44 -3.56 -10.64
N ILE A 273 -0.06 -2.38 -10.23
CA ILE A 273 -1.27 -2.29 -9.38
C ILE A 273 -2.53 -2.69 -10.17
N ALA A 274 -2.61 -2.31 -11.45
CA ALA A 274 -3.72 -2.70 -12.32
C ALA A 274 -3.78 -4.22 -12.53
N ILE A 275 -2.63 -4.90 -12.58
CA ILE A 275 -2.56 -6.37 -12.66
C ILE A 275 -3.25 -7.05 -11.47
N LEU A 276 -3.08 -6.52 -10.26
CA LEU A 276 -3.77 -7.03 -9.08
C LEU A 276 -5.30 -6.87 -9.21
N ARG A 277 -5.76 -5.74 -9.77
CA ARG A 277 -7.19 -5.50 -10.03
C ARG A 277 -7.73 -6.42 -11.12
N MET A 278 -6.98 -6.63 -12.19
CA MET A 278 -7.32 -7.56 -13.28
C MET A 278 -7.57 -8.98 -12.76
N ILE A 279 -6.65 -9.49 -11.94
CA ILE A 279 -6.83 -10.77 -11.25
C ILE A 279 -8.04 -10.71 -10.32
N SER A 280 -8.22 -9.63 -9.54
CA SER A 280 -9.36 -9.49 -8.62
C SER A 280 -10.70 -9.62 -9.33
N PHE A 281 -10.86 -8.93 -10.47
CA PHE A 281 -12.10 -8.93 -11.25
C PHE A 281 -12.41 -10.33 -11.80
N ASN A 282 -11.45 -10.97 -12.47
CA ASN A 282 -11.66 -12.29 -13.06
C ASN A 282 -11.93 -13.36 -11.99
N MET A 283 -11.25 -13.30 -10.84
CA MET A 283 -11.47 -14.23 -9.74
C MET A 283 -12.80 -13.98 -9.02
N ASP A 284 -13.17 -12.72 -8.77
CA ASP A 284 -14.46 -12.36 -8.18
C ASP A 284 -15.63 -12.77 -9.10
N TYR A 285 -15.45 -12.64 -10.43
CA TYR A 285 -16.41 -13.15 -11.43
C TYR A 285 -16.48 -14.68 -11.43
N TYR A 286 -15.33 -15.37 -11.45
CA TYR A 286 -15.27 -16.82 -11.41
C TYR A 286 -16.00 -17.41 -10.19
N TRP A 287 -15.85 -16.77 -9.02
CA TRP A 287 -16.56 -17.15 -7.80
C TRP A 287 -18.04 -16.74 -7.81
N SER A 288 -18.42 -15.67 -8.51
CA SER A 288 -19.82 -15.27 -8.63
C SER A 288 -20.65 -16.28 -9.41
N LEU A 289 -20.04 -17.03 -10.34
CA LEU A 289 -20.73 -18.03 -11.17
C LEU A 289 -21.29 -19.22 -10.39
N ASP A 290 -20.67 -19.58 -9.26
CA ASP A 290 -21.15 -20.66 -8.37
C ASP A 290 -22.03 -20.14 -7.23
N TYR A 291 -22.29 -18.82 -7.18
CA TYR A 291 -23.05 -18.25 -6.09
C TYR A 291 -24.54 -18.56 -6.27
N PRO A 292 -25.26 -18.99 -5.22
CA PRO A 292 -26.70 -19.24 -5.31
C PRO A 292 -27.46 -18.03 -5.89
N ALA A 293 -28.46 -18.28 -6.73
CA ALA A 293 -29.26 -17.24 -7.38
C ALA A 293 -30.04 -16.35 -6.39
N ALA A 294 -30.29 -16.83 -5.17
CA ALA A 294 -30.95 -16.05 -4.12
C ALA A 294 -29.99 -15.01 -3.51
N SER A 295 -30.50 -13.78 -3.33
CA SER A 295 -29.73 -12.68 -2.75
C SER A 295 -29.18 -13.06 -1.37
N PRO A 296 -27.85 -13.07 -1.17
CA PRO A 296 -27.25 -13.50 0.09
C PRO A 296 -27.50 -12.49 1.21
N ILE A 297 -27.71 -11.23 0.82
CA ILE A 297 -28.08 -10.11 1.68
C ILE A 297 -29.48 -10.33 2.23
N GLU A 298 -30.45 -10.67 1.38
CA GLU A 298 -31.83 -10.96 1.79
C GLU A 298 -31.90 -12.23 2.65
N LYS A 299 -31.24 -13.31 2.22
CA LYS A 299 -31.23 -14.58 2.96
C LYS A 299 -30.66 -14.45 4.37
N LYS A 300 -29.65 -13.58 4.53
CA LYS A 300 -29.03 -13.29 5.84
C LYS A 300 -29.66 -12.11 6.56
N GLN A 301 -30.70 -11.50 6.00
CA GLN A 301 -31.37 -10.29 6.51
C GLN A 301 -30.38 -9.16 6.86
N LEU A 302 -29.38 -8.97 6.00
CA LEU A 302 -28.38 -7.93 6.17
C LEU A 302 -28.91 -6.60 5.66
N ASP A 303 -28.55 -5.51 6.33
CA ASP A 303 -28.79 -4.16 5.84
C ASP A 303 -27.81 -3.84 4.70
N PRO A 304 -28.30 -3.65 3.44
CA PRO A 304 -27.44 -3.35 2.30
C PRO A 304 -26.69 -2.02 2.44
N THR A 305 -27.22 -1.08 3.24
CA THR A 305 -26.61 0.24 3.44
C THR A 305 -25.46 0.21 4.46
N ALA A 306 -25.37 -0.86 5.26
CA ALA A 306 -24.43 -0.99 6.37
C ALA A 306 -23.73 -2.36 6.38
N LEU A 307 -23.37 -2.90 5.22
CA LEU A 307 -22.64 -4.18 5.15
C LEU A 307 -21.30 -4.11 5.90
N SER A 308 -20.97 -5.21 6.59
CA SER A 308 -19.64 -5.36 7.18
C SER A 308 -18.57 -5.41 6.08
N GLU A 309 -17.34 -5.06 6.42
CA GLU A 309 -16.22 -5.14 5.47
C GLU A 309 -16.08 -6.54 4.87
N ARG A 310 -16.20 -7.58 5.69
CA ARG A 310 -16.10 -8.96 5.26
C ARG A 310 -17.22 -9.30 4.28
N ASP A 311 -18.43 -8.80 4.51
CA ASP A 311 -19.57 -9.05 3.62
C ASP A 311 -19.39 -8.35 2.28
N ARG A 312 -18.97 -7.07 2.26
CA ARG A 312 -18.70 -6.33 1.00
C ARG A 312 -17.65 -7.01 0.12
N VAL A 313 -16.67 -7.68 0.73
CA VAL A 313 -15.61 -8.37 0.01
C VAL A 313 -16.04 -9.77 -0.46
N ASN A 314 -16.82 -10.50 0.35
CA ASN A 314 -17.15 -11.92 0.09
C ASN A 314 -18.48 -12.16 -0.59
N ILE A 315 -19.44 -11.24 -0.48
CA ILE A 315 -20.68 -11.30 -1.25
C ILE A 315 -20.36 -10.79 -2.66
N PRO A 316 -20.58 -11.59 -3.71
CA PRO A 316 -20.33 -11.14 -5.07
C PRO A 316 -21.21 -9.96 -5.44
N ALA A 317 -20.70 -9.10 -6.31
CA ALA A 317 -21.54 -8.15 -7.01
C ALA A 317 -22.61 -8.89 -7.83
N GLU A 318 -23.72 -8.21 -8.11
CA GLU A 318 -24.76 -8.73 -9.00
C GLU A 318 -24.20 -9.09 -10.39
N PRO A 319 -24.73 -10.13 -11.07
CA PRO A 319 -24.20 -10.56 -12.37
C PRO A 319 -24.12 -9.45 -13.43
N SER A 320 -25.07 -8.51 -13.43
CA SER A 320 -25.12 -7.34 -14.31
C SER A 320 -23.98 -6.34 -14.05
N ALA A 321 -23.38 -6.34 -12.87
CA ALA A 321 -22.26 -5.48 -12.55
C ALA A 321 -20.96 -5.91 -13.25
N PHE A 322 -20.83 -7.17 -13.68
CA PHE A 322 -19.65 -7.67 -14.41
C PHE A 322 -19.69 -7.33 -15.91
N ASN A 323 -19.86 -6.03 -16.21
CA ASN A 323 -19.93 -5.46 -17.55
C ASN A 323 -18.66 -4.61 -17.88
N PRO A 324 -18.40 -4.28 -19.16
CA PRO A 324 -17.17 -3.58 -19.56
C PRO A 324 -17.02 -2.18 -18.95
N ARG A 325 -18.13 -1.47 -18.72
CA ARG A 325 -18.12 -0.11 -18.16
C ARG A 325 -17.67 -0.13 -16.70
N ASN A 326 -18.28 -0.99 -15.88
CA ASN A 326 -17.91 -1.17 -14.48
C ASN A 326 -16.47 -1.70 -14.35
N TYR A 327 -16.05 -2.58 -15.25
CA TYR A 327 -14.68 -3.09 -15.31
C TYR A 327 -13.68 -1.95 -15.50
N LEU A 328 -13.84 -1.13 -16.54
CA LEU A 328 -12.92 -0.01 -16.79
C LEU A 328 -12.95 1.04 -15.68
N ALA A 329 -14.14 1.38 -15.17
CA ALA A 329 -14.28 2.27 -14.02
C ALA A 329 -13.52 1.76 -12.77
N TYR A 330 -13.56 0.46 -12.51
CA TYR A 330 -12.82 -0.17 -11.41
C TYR A 330 -11.30 -0.19 -11.65
N MET A 331 -10.87 -0.64 -12.83
CA MET A 331 -9.44 -0.75 -13.17
C MET A 331 -8.75 0.60 -13.07
N LEU A 332 -9.39 1.63 -13.63
CA LEU A 332 -8.83 2.96 -13.80
C LEU A 332 -9.39 3.99 -12.82
N TYR A 333 -10.00 3.55 -11.71
CA TYR A 333 -10.52 4.43 -10.68
C TYR A 333 -9.42 5.38 -10.20
N SER A 334 -9.53 6.64 -10.63
CA SER A 334 -8.43 7.61 -10.63
C SER A 334 -7.84 7.88 -9.25
N PRO A 335 -8.64 8.00 -8.17
CA PRO A 335 -8.10 8.19 -6.82
C PRO A 335 -7.15 7.08 -6.38
N LEU A 336 -7.25 5.88 -6.94
CA LEU A 336 -6.43 4.74 -6.53
C LEU A 336 -5.54 4.19 -7.64
N TYR A 337 -5.57 4.73 -8.87
CA TYR A 337 -4.89 4.17 -10.03
C TYR A 337 -3.36 4.17 -9.90
N LEU A 338 -2.77 5.31 -9.52
CA LEU A 338 -1.31 5.51 -9.52
C LEU A 338 -0.61 4.74 -8.39
N ALA A 339 -0.99 4.99 -7.14
CA ALA A 339 -0.40 4.31 -5.98
C ALA A 339 -1.40 4.19 -4.81
N GLY A 340 -2.69 3.99 -5.11
CA GLY A 340 -3.71 3.85 -4.08
C GLY A 340 -3.73 2.46 -3.44
N PRO A 341 -4.31 2.32 -2.22
CA PRO A 341 -4.58 1.00 -1.67
C PRO A 341 -5.41 0.13 -2.61
N ILE A 342 -5.12 -1.18 -2.59
CA ILE A 342 -5.78 -2.17 -3.44
C ILE A 342 -7.17 -2.48 -2.89
N LEU A 343 -8.19 -2.26 -3.73
CA LEU A 343 -9.59 -2.55 -3.45
C LEU A 343 -10.04 -3.71 -4.34
N THR A 344 -10.87 -4.63 -3.83
CA THR A 344 -11.45 -5.72 -4.64
C THR A 344 -12.60 -5.20 -5.50
N PHE A 345 -12.99 -5.94 -6.54
CA PHE A 345 -14.09 -5.53 -7.40
C PHE A 345 -15.42 -5.49 -6.64
N ASN A 346 -15.69 -6.51 -5.83
CA ASN A 346 -16.90 -6.58 -5.01
C ASN A 346 -16.99 -5.40 -4.03
N ASP A 347 -15.90 -5.07 -3.32
CA ASP A 347 -15.89 -3.96 -2.35
C ASP A 347 -16.02 -2.60 -3.06
N TYR A 348 -15.42 -2.44 -4.24
CA TYR A 348 -15.62 -1.25 -5.08
C TYR A 348 -17.09 -1.07 -5.47
N ILE A 349 -17.74 -2.08 -6.06
CA ILE A 349 -19.15 -1.99 -6.48
C ILE A 349 -20.08 -1.77 -5.28
N ALA A 350 -19.85 -2.47 -4.16
CA ALA A 350 -20.63 -2.28 -2.93
C ALA A 350 -20.55 -0.83 -2.44
N GLN A 351 -19.35 -0.23 -2.44
CA GLN A 351 -19.15 1.15 -2.01
C GLN A 351 -19.62 2.20 -3.04
N GLN A 352 -19.68 1.85 -4.32
CA GLN A 352 -20.29 2.67 -5.37
C GLN A 352 -21.83 2.66 -5.30
N ARG A 353 -22.43 1.60 -4.76
CA ARG A 353 -23.87 1.55 -4.46
C ARG A 353 -24.21 2.27 -3.15
N HIS A 354 -23.54 1.89 -2.06
CA HIS A 354 -23.76 2.47 -0.74
C HIS A 354 -22.45 2.99 -0.15
N ALA A 355 -22.37 4.29 0.12
CA ALA A 355 -21.20 4.89 0.73
C ALA A 355 -20.94 4.27 2.11
N SER A 356 -19.67 4.02 2.44
CA SER A 356 -19.33 3.44 3.74
C SER A 356 -19.72 4.42 4.86
N PRO A 357 -20.47 4.00 5.91
CA PRO A 357 -20.86 4.88 7.03
C PRO A 357 -19.67 5.47 7.78
N SER A 358 -18.50 4.86 7.62
CA SER A 358 -17.23 5.32 8.16
C SER A 358 -16.68 6.58 7.49
N VAL A 359 -17.10 6.94 6.28
CA VAL A 359 -16.62 8.14 5.57
C VAL A 359 -17.44 9.35 6.00
N THR A 360 -17.03 9.97 7.10
CA THR A 360 -17.64 11.20 7.60
C THR A 360 -16.76 12.41 7.31
N ARG A 361 -17.38 13.59 7.15
CA ARG A 361 -16.64 14.85 6.89
C ARG A 361 -15.56 15.10 7.95
N THR A 362 -15.88 14.87 9.22
CA THR A 362 -14.93 15.05 10.33
C THR A 362 -13.78 14.07 10.26
N ARG A 363 -14.02 12.77 10.00
CA ARG A 363 -12.93 11.79 9.87
C ARG A 363 -12.04 12.13 8.68
N THR A 364 -12.64 12.43 7.52
CA THR A 364 -11.88 12.76 6.31
C THR A 364 -11.02 14.02 6.52
N PHE A 365 -11.56 15.05 7.17
CA PHE A 365 -10.80 16.26 7.53
C PHE A 365 -9.63 15.95 8.47
N LEU A 366 -9.86 15.22 9.56
CA LEU A 366 -8.79 14.84 10.49
C LEU A 366 -7.74 13.94 9.84
N TYR A 367 -8.15 13.04 8.95
CA TYR A 367 -7.22 12.23 8.15
C TYR A 367 -6.37 13.11 7.23
N GLY A 368 -6.97 14.11 6.57
CA GLY A 368 -6.27 15.09 5.76
C GLY A 368 -5.27 15.93 6.57
N LEU A 369 -5.66 16.39 7.77
CA LEU A 369 -4.74 17.08 8.67
C LEU A 369 -3.57 16.19 9.09
N ARG A 370 -3.82 14.91 9.39
CA ARG A 370 -2.77 13.94 9.72
C ARG A 370 -1.84 13.68 8.52
N PHE A 371 -2.38 13.62 7.30
CA PHE A 371 -1.58 13.54 6.09
C PHE A 371 -0.68 14.78 5.94
N PHE A 372 -1.23 15.98 6.08
CA PHE A 372 -0.47 17.23 6.02
C PHE A 372 0.67 17.28 7.03
N LEU A 373 0.41 16.91 8.29
CA LEU A 373 1.47 16.85 9.32
C LEU A 373 2.55 15.80 9.00
N THR A 374 2.16 14.69 8.36
CA THR A 374 3.12 13.66 7.91
C THR A 374 3.99 14.16 6.76
N LEU A 375 3.39 14.88 5.80
CA LEU A 375 4.12 15.52 4.71
C LEU A 375 5.09 16.58 5.24
N LEU A 376 4.63 17.44 6.15
CA LEU A 376 5.48 18.43 6.81
C LEU A 376 6.65 17.77 7.57
N CYS A 377 6.42 16.64 8.24
CA CYS A 377 7.47 15.87 8.90
C CYS A 377 8.55 15.39 7.91
N MET A 378 8.14 14.85 6.75
CA MET A 378 9.08 14.47 5.69
C MET A 378 9.84 15.68 5.15
N GLU A 379 9.16 16.79 4.87
CA GLU A 379 9.83 18.02 4.42
C GLU A 379 10.87 18.49 5.43
N LEU A 380 10.55 18.54 6.72
CA LEU A 380 11.52 18.90 7.76
C LEU A 380 12.71 17.92 7.77
N ILE A 381 12.47 16.61 7.71
CA ILE A 381 13.57 15.63 7.66
C ILE A 381 14.48 15.90 6.46
N LEU A 382 13.94 16.12 5.27
CA LEU A 382 14.74 16.35 4.06
C LEU A 382 15.54 17.67 4.07
N HIS A 383 15.15 18.66 4.88
CA HIS A 383 15.91 19.91 5.03
C HIS A 383 17.03 19.84 6.07
N TYR A 384 17.02 18.83 6.94
CA TYR A 384 17.98 18.71 8.05
C TYR A 384 18.80 17.41 8.01
N ILE A 385 18.33 16.40 7.29
CA ILE A 385 18.94 15.06 7.22
C ILE A 385 19.07 14.68 5.74
N TYR A 386 20.29 14.81 5.20
CA TYR A 386 20.59 14.58 3.77
C TYR A 386 21.02 13.13 3.50
N ALA A 387 20.33 12.17 4.11
CA ALA A 387 20.78 10.78 4.15
C ALA A 387 20.84 10.11 2.76
N VAL A 388 19.94 10.48 1.84
CA VAL A 388 19.90 9.87 0.50
C VAL A 388 21.01 10.46 -0.36
N ALA A 389 21.20 11.78 -0.33
CA ALA A 389 22.28 12.47 -1.02
C ALA A 389 23.65 11.94 -0.57
N ILE A 390 23.86 11.81 0.75
CA ILE A 390 25.06 11.20 1.33
C ILE A 390 25.26 9.78 0.81
N SER A 391 24.22 8.93 0.82
CA SER A 391 24.37 7.54 0.35
C SER A 391 24.72 7.42 -1.14
N LYS A 392 24.35 8.42 -1.95
CA LYS A 392 24.60 8.41 -3.38
C LYS A 392 25.99 8.91 -3.77
N SER A 393 26.59 9.80 -2.97
CA SER A 393 27.90 10.38 -3.27
C SER A 393 29.06 9.70 -2.56
N THR A 394 28.83 9.14 -1.36
CA THR A 394 29.93 8.70 -0.50
C THR A 394 30.53 7.40 -1.02
N THR A 395 31.80 7.49 -1.44
CA THR A 395 32.64 6.34 -1.76
C THR A 395 33.52 5.90 -0.60
N ASP A 396 33.70 6.77 0.41
CA ASP A 396 34.53 6.51 1.59
C ASP A 396 33.71 6.65 2.89
N TRP A 397 33.31 5.51 3.43
CA TRP A 397 32.54 5.43 4.67
C TRP A 397 33.39 5.56 5.93
N SER A 398 34.73 5.54 5.81
CA SER A 398 35.64 5.69 6.96
C SER A 398 35.61 7.11 7.56
N ALA A 399 35.13 8.09 6.80
CA ALA A 399 34.93 9.48 7.27
C ALA A 399 33.82 9.60 8.33
N TYR A 400 33.04 8.55 8.55
CA TYR A 400 31.94 8.53 9.50
C TYR A 400 32.25 7.53 10.62
N SER A 401 32.01 7.95 11.86
CA SER A 401 32.05 7.02 12.99
C SER A 401 30.97 5.94 12.86
N PRO A 402 31.15 4.77 13.49
CA PRO A 402 30.13 3.72 13.50
C PRO A 402 28.76 4.20 14.00
N GLY A 403 28.75 5.11 15.00
CA GLY A 403 27.52 5.73 15.50
C GLY A 403 26.83 6.60 14.45
N GLN A 404 27.57 7.41 13.70
CA GLN A 404 27.03 8.24 12.62
C GLN A 404 26.49 7.38 11.47
N LEU A 405 27.21 6.34 11.06
CA LEU A 405 26.76 5.39 10.04
C LEU A 405 25.46 4.69 10.44
N SER A 406 25.40 4.21 11.68
CA SER A 406 24.21 3.57 12.24
C SER A 406 23.01 4.51 12.24
N MET A 407 23.20 5.76 12.67
CA MET A 407 22.10 6.74 12.67
C MET A 407 21.69 7.16 11.25
N LEU A 408 22.62 7.35 10.33
CA LEU A 408 22.32 7.58 8.91
C LEU A 408 21.46 6.44 8.34
N ALA A 409 21.85 5.18 8.60
CA ALA A 409 21.10 4.01 8.17
C ALA A 409 19.67 3.97 8.75
N PHE A 410 19.54 4.30 10.03
CA PHE A 410 18.26 4.32 10.74
C PHE A 410 17.32 5.43 10.26
N PHE A 411 17.84 6.63 9.98
CA PHE A 411 17.03 7.72 9.44
C PHE A 411 16.71 7.52 7.96
N ASN A 412 17.60 6.91 7.17
CA ASN A 412 17.29 6.51 5.81
C ASN A 412 16.10 5.52 5.77
N LEU A 413 16.00 4.59 6.72
CA LEU A 413 14.81 3.74 6.88
C LEU A 413 13.53 4.52 7.17
N HIS A 414 13.60 5.61 7.94
CA HIS A 414 12.44 6.50 8.16
C HIS A 414 12.05 7.22 6.89
N ILE A 415 13.03 7.70 6.11
CA ILE A 415 12.80 8.33 4.80
C ILE A 415 12.13 7.32 3.85
N ILE A 416 12.59 6.07 3.81
CA ILE A 416 11.98 5.00 3.01
C ILE A 416 10.56 4.65 3.50
N TRP A 417 10.31 4.67 4.81
CA TRP A 417 8.96 4.45 5.34
C TRP A 417 8.04 5.63 4.96
N LEU A 418 8.50 6.87 5.10
CA LEU A 418 7.74 8.08 4.76
C LEU A 418 7.48 8.21 3.25
N LYS A 419 8.47 7.90 2.40
CA LYS A 419 8.35 8.03 0.94
C LYS A 419 7.25 7.14 0.36
N LEU A 420 6.95 6.01 1.00
CA LEU A 420 5.86 5.11 0.61
C LEU A 420 4.55 5.45 1.34
N LEU A 421 4.64 5.82 2.62
CA LEU A 421 3.47 6.23 3.40
C LEU A 421 2.73 7.40 2.78
N ILE A 422 3.44 8.45 2.37
CA ILE A 422 2.86 9.73 1.96
C ILE A 422 2.00 9.55 0.69
N PRO A 423 2.50 8.98 -0.43
CA PRO A 423 1.68 8.70 -1.60
C PRO A 423 0.47 7.82 -1.27
N TRP A 424 0.65 6.73 -0.50
CA TRP A 424 -0.45 5.84 -0.14
C TRP A 424 -1.55 6.54 0.66
N ARG A 425 -1.17 7.42 1.61
CA ARG A 425 -2.12 8.25 2.35
C ARG A 425 -2.78 9.30 1.49
N PHE A 426 -2.05 9.90 0.56
CA PHE A 426 -2.60 10.88 -0.37
C PHE A 426 -3.71 10.27 -1.23
N PHE A 427 -3.43 9.15 -1.91
CA PHE A 427 -4.41 8.46 -2.76
C PHE A 427 -5.59 7.90 -1.96
N ARG A 428 -5.35 7.45 -0.72
CA ARG A 428 -6.43 7.10 0.20
C ARG A 428 -7.28 8.32 0.59
N LEU A 429 -6.67 9.46 0.92
CA LEU A 429 -7.39 10.70 1.21
C LEU A 429 -8.26 11.09 0.02
N TRP A 430 -7.73 10.98 -1.20
CA TRP A 430 -8.50 11.24 -2.42
C TRP A 430 -9.74 10.34 -2.53
N ALA A 431 -9.58 9.03 -2.32
CA ALA A 431 -10.72 8.13 -2.30
C ALA A 431 -11.73 8.46 -1.19
N LEU A 432 -11.27 8.85 0.01
CA LEU A 432 -12.13 9.24 1.14
C LEU A 432 -12.93 10.51 0.84
N VAL A 433 -12.32 11.51 0.21
CA VAL A 433 -13.03 12.72 -0.22
C VAL A 433 -14.09 12.38 -1.28
N ASP A 434 -13.79 11.40 -2.13
CA ASP A 434 -14.71 10.91 -3.18
C ASP A 434 -15.84 9.99 -2.67
N GLY A 435 -15.75 9.51 -1.42
CA GLY A 435 -16.76 8.69 -0.77
C GLY A 435 -16.49 7.18 -0.75
N ILE A 436 -15.27 6.75 -1.04
CA ILE A 436 -14.80 5.36 -0.95
C ILE A 436 -13.82 5.24 0.22
N ASP A 437 -13.99 4.22 1.07
CA ASP A 437 -13.12 3.91 2.22
C ASP A 437 -12.21 2.72 1.90
N PRO A 438 -11.04 2.93 1.30
CA PRO A 438 -10.05 1.87 1.14
C PRO A 438 -9.27 1.63 2.45
N PRO A 439 -8.61 0.47 2.63
CA PRO A 439 -7.81 0.18 3.82
C PRO A 439 -6.55 1.07 3.94
N GLU A 440 -6.15 1.44 5.16
CA GLU A 440 -4.85 2.09 5.42
C GLU A 440 -3.70 1.11 5.16
N ASN A 441 -2.72 1.52 4.36
CA ASN A 441 -1.59 0.67 3.97
C ASN A 441 -0.47 0.58 5.00
N MET A 442 -0.32 1.56 5.89
CA MET A 442 0.71 1.58 6.93
C MET A 442 0.09 1.68 8.31
N VAL A 443 0.15 0.58 9.07
CA VAL A 443 -0.45 0.52 10.41
C VAL A 443 0.44 1.17 11.46
N ARG A 444 1.75 0.96 11.39
CA ARG A 444 2.73 1.41 12.39
C ARG A 444 4.01 1.92 11.70
N CYS A 445 4.71 2.83 12.37
CA CYS A 445 6.07 3.21 12.01
C CYS A 445 6.99 2.00 12.11
N MET A 446 8.03 1.92 11.27
CA MET A 446 9.07 0.90 11.33
C MET A 446 9.62 0.74 12.76
N SER A 447 9.98 1.83 13.43
CA SER A 447 10.50 1.82 14.81
C SER A 447 9.45 1.53 15.89
N ASN A 448 8.17 1.40 15.52
CA ASN A 448 7.08 0.99 16.41
C ASN A 448 6.60 -0.44 16.08
N ASN A 449 7.52 -1.29 15.62
CA ASN A 449 7.29 -2.72 15.44
C ASN A 449 8.40 -3.51 16.13
N TYR A 450 8.02 -4.35 17.10
CA TYR A 450 8.96 -5.26 17.76
C TYR A 450 9.10 -6.60 17.03
N SER A 451 8.22 -6.87 16.05
CA SER A 451 8.15 -8.12 15.29
C SER A 451 8.18 -7.80 13.79
N ALA A 452 9.11 -8.43 13.07
CA ALA A 452 9.22 -8.36 11.63
C ALA A 452 7.98 -8.96 10.94
N PHE A 453 7.39 -10.03 11.47
CA PHE A 453 6.11 -10.55 10.95
C PHE A 453 4.95 -9.57 11.15
N ALA A 454 4.91 -8.87 12.27
CA ALA A 454 3.91 -7.83 12.49
C ALA A 454 4.13 -6.64 11.55
N PHE A 455 5.39 -6.25 11.34
CA PHE A 455 5.77 -5.20 10.39
C PHE A 455 5.30 -5.54 8.98
N TRP A 456 5.67 -6.69 8.41
CA TRP A 456 5.31 -7.07 7.04
C TRP A 456 3.80 -7.26 6.82
N ARG A 457 3.05 -7.65 7.86
CA ARG A 457 1.56 -7.68 7.80
C ARG A 457 0.93 -6.30 7.88
N GLY A 458 1.59 -5.36 8.56
CA GLY A 458 1.15 -3.97 8.73
C GLY A 458 1.67 -3.01 7.67
N TRP A 459 2.66 -3.43 6.89
CA TRP A 459 3.23 -2.74 5.74
C TRP A 459 2.51 -3.14 4.46
N HIS A 460 2.15 -2.16 3.63
CA HIS A 460 1.34 -2.33 2.43
C HIS A 460 0.10 -3.25 2.67
N ARG A 461 -0.65 -2.97 3.73
CA ARG A 461 -1.73 -3.86 4.25
C ARG A 461 -2.77 -4.26 3.20
N SER A 462 -3.13 -3.38 2.26
CA SER A 462 -4.08 -3.73 1.20
C SER A 462 -3.57 -4.86 0.30
N LEU A 463 -2.27 -4.84 -0.04
CA LEU A 463 -1.60 -5.89 -0.79
C LEU A 463 -1.55 -7.20 0.00
N ASN A 464 -1.21 -7.14 1.30
CA ASN A 464 -1.25 -8.33 2.15
C ASN A 464 -2.64 -9.00 2.15
N ARG A 465 -3.71 -8.20 2.27
CA ARG A 465 -5.08 -8.71 2.22
C ARG A 465 -5.46 -9.28 0.85
N TRP A 466 -5.01 -8.63 -0.22
CA TRP A 466 -5.18 -9.08 -1.58
C TRP A 466 -4.53 -10.44 -1.80
N VAL A 467 -3.25 -10.58 -1.42
CA VAL A 467 -2.48 -11.83 -1.51
C VAL A 467 -3.16 -12.94 -0.72
N VAL A 468 -3.64 -12.65 0.49
CA VAL A 468 -4.34 -13.63 1.30
C VAL A 468 -5.59 -14.14 0.57
N ARG A 469 -6.40 -13.24 -0.01
CA ARG A 469 -7.65 -13.58 -0.68
C ARG A 469 -7.46 -14.31 -2.02
N TYR A 470 -6.58 -13.82 -2.89
CA TYR A 470 -6.49 -14.29 -4.28
C TYR A 470 -5.41 -15.32 -4.52
N LEU A 471 -4.43 -15.46 -3.62
CA LEU A 471 -3.32 -16.40 -3.76
C LEU A 471 -3.29 -17.41 -2.61
N TYR A 472 -3.14 -16.95 -1.36
CA TYR A 472 -2.90 -17.85 -0.22
C TYR A 472 -4.10 -18.76 0.10
N VAL A 473 -5.31 -18.21 0.20
CA VAL A 473 -6.52 -18.98 0.53
C VAL A 473 -6.89 -19.97 -0.59
N PRO A 474 -6.91 -19.59 -1.89
CA PRO A 474 -7.17 -20.52 -2.99
C PRO A 474 -6.17 -21.68 -3.09
N LEU A 475 -4.91 -21.48 -2.67
CA LEU A 475 -3.91 -22.55 -2.57
C LEU A 475 -4.10 -23.45 -1.33
N GLY A 476 -5.14 -23.23 -0.50
CA GLY A 476 -5.45 -24.02 0.70
C GLY A 476 -4.95 -23.43 2.01
N GLY A 477 -4.54 -22.16 2.05
CA GLY A 477 -3.99 -21.49 3.23
C GLY A 477 -4.98 -21.14 4.36
N GLY A 478 -6.28 -21.45 4.22
CA GLY A 478 -7.33 -21.07 5.18
C GLY A 478 -8.14 -22.23 5.77
N GLU A 479 -7.80 -23.48 5.44
CA GLU A 479 -8.52 -24.65 5.96
C GLU A 479 -8.17 -24.87 7.43
N SER A 480 -9.14 -24.55 8.30
CA SER A 480 -9.16 -25.11 9.66
C SER A 480 -9.32 -26.63 9.54
N PRO A 481 -8.64 -27.46 10.37
CA PRO A 481 -8.80 -28.92 10.39
C PRO A 481 -10.23 -29.43 10.64
N SER A 482 -11.19 -28.53 10.85
CA SER A 482 -12.51 -28.75 11.43
C SER A 482 -13.68 -28.39 10.51
N LYS A 483 -13.45 -28.08 9.22
CA LYS A 483 -14.54 -28.11 8.22
C LYS A 483 -14.46 -29.40 7.43
N PRO A 484 -15.38 -30.36 7.65
CA PRO A 484 -15.47 -31.54 6.81
C PRO A 484 -16.05 -31.09 5.47
N THR A 485 -15.19 -30.85 4.47
CA THR A 485 -15.62 -30.92 3.08
C THR A 485 -15.94 -32.39 2.79
N SER A 486 -17.06 -32.64 2.12
CA SER A 486 -17.71 -33.94 1.91
C SER A 486 -16.93 -34.94 1.03
N THR A 487 -15.62 -34.79 0.92
CA THR A 487 -14.73 -35.73 0.23
C THR A 487 -13.55 -36.01 1.15
N THR A 488 -13.69 -37.12 1.85
CA THR A 488 -12.71 -37.77 2.72
C THR A 488 -11.34 -37.81 2.07
N THR A 489 -10.41 -36.99 2.55
CA THR A 489 -8.98 -37.33 2.48
C THR A 489 -8.38 -36.95 3.81
N ARG A 490 -7.93 -37.97 4.55
CA ARG A 490 -7.23 -37.86 5.83
C ARG A 490 -5.88 -37.20 5.56
N THR A 491 -5.85 -35.88 5.42
CA THR A 491 -4.62 -35.14 5.12
C THR A 491 -3.67 -35.34 6.30
N THR A 492 -2.54 -36.02 6.08
CA THR A 492 -1.55 -36.22 7.13
C THR A 492 -1.02 -34.86 7.60
N ASN A 493 -0.69 -34.74 8.88
CA ASN A 493 -0.14 -33.52 9.48
C ASN A 493 1.11 -32.99 8.72
N LEU A 494 1.84 -33.88 8.04
CA LEU A 494 2.99 -33.55 7.21
C LEU A 494 2.59 -32.89 5.89
N VAL A 495 1.60 -33.43 5.16
CA VAL A 495 1.11 -32.83 3.90
C VAL A 495 0.52 -31.44 4.17
N ALA A 496 -0.20 -31.26 5.27
CA ALA A 496 -0.71 -29.95 5.67
C ALA A 496 0.42 -28.93 5.95
N LYS A 497 1.51 -29.37 6.59
CA LYS A 497 2.71 -28.54 6.84
C LYS A 497 3.43 -28.19 5.53
N ILE A 498 3.68 -29.17 4.66
CA ILE A 498 4.34 -28.96 3.36
C ILE A 498 3.52 -27.99 2.52
N ARG A 499 2.20 -28.21 2.39
CA ARG A 499 1.30 -27.29 1.67
C ARG A 499 1.39 -25.87 2.22
N ARG A 500 1.44 -25.71 3.55
CA ARG A 500 1.59 -24.38 4.16
C ARG A 500 2.91 -23.72 3.77
N VAL A 501 4.02 -24.45 3.79
CA VAL A 501 5.34 -23.94 3.38
C VAL A 501 5.33 -23.58 1.90
N THR A 502 4.84 -24.47 1.03
CA THR A 502 4.72 -24.21 -0.41
C THR A 502 3.86 -22.98 -0.71
N ASN A 503 2.73 -22.80 -0.02
CA ASN A 503 1.88 -21.63 -0.20
C ASN A 503 2.58 -20.34 0.23
N VAL A 504 3.33 -20.37 1.33
CA VAL A 504 4.12 -19.22 1.79
C VAL A 504 5.21 -18.90 0.77
N LEU A 505 5.94 -19.90 0.28
CA LEU A 505 6.96 -19.71 -0.77
C LEU A 505 6.35 -19.14 -2.06
N ALA A 506 5.21 -19.67 -2.52
CA ALA A 506 4.52 -19.14 -3.69
C ALA A 506 4.11 -17.67 -3.52
N VAL A 507 3.62 -17.30 -2.33
CA VAL A 507 3.30 -15.91 -1.98
C VAL A 507 4.55 -15.03 -2.05
N PHE A 508 5.65 -15.43 -1.42
CA PHE A 508 6.89 -14.65 -1.44
C PHE A 508 7.47 -14.51 -2.84
N THR A 509 7.48 -15.58 -3.63
CA THR A 509 7.92 -15.56 -5.03
C THR A 509 7.08 -14.60 -5.86
N PHE A 510 5.75 -14.69 -5.76
CA PHE A 510 4.86 -13.77 -6.48
C PHE A 510 5.11 -12.30 -6.07
N MET A 511 5.26 -12.05 -4.76
CA MET A 511 5.54 -10.70 -4.24
C MET A 511 6.86 -10.14 -4.78
N ALA A 512 7.91 -10.96 -4.86
CA ALA A 512 9.19 -10.55 -5.45
C ALA A 512 9.02 -10.22 -6.94
N LEU A 513 8.40 -11.12 -7.72
CA LEU A 513 8.14 -10.93 -9.15
C LEU A 513 7.28 -9.69 -9.45
N TRP A 514 6.31 -9.39 -8.58
CA TRP A 514 5.43 -8.24 -8.73
C TRP A 514 6.12 -6.91 -8.42
N HIS A 515 7.10 -6.91 -7.51
CA HIS A 515 7.83 -5.71 -7.14
C HIS A 515 8.90 -5.32 -8.16
N ASP A 516 9.72 -6.28 -8.60
CA ASP A 516 10.73 -6.10 -9.64
C ASP A 516 11.22 -7.47 -10.13
N ILE A 517 11.41 -7.59 -11.44
CA ILE A 517 11.90 -8.81 -12.09
C ILE A 517 13.42 -8.92 -12.03
N ASN A 518 14.13 -7.83 -11.72
CA ASN A 518 15.57 -7.87 -11.50
C ASN A 518 15.91 -8.90 -10.41
N LEU A 519 16.77 -9.86 -10.75
CA LEU A 519 17.20 -10.94 -9.85
C LEU A 519 17.79 -10.41 -8.52
N ARG A 520 18.25 -9.15 -8.50
CA ARG A 520 18.70 -8.45 -7.28
C ARG A 520 17.58 -8.30 -6.24
N LEU A 521 16.36 -7.94 -6.65
CA LEU A 521 15.23 -7.81 -5.73
C LEU A 521 14.68 -9.17 -5.30
N LEU A 522 14.78 -10.18 -6.16
CA LEU A 522 14.52 -11.56 -5.77
C LEU A 522 15.51 -12.00 -4.69
N MET A 523 16.82 -11.88 -4.91
CA MET A 523 17.85 -12.19 -3.92
C MET A 523 17.66 -11.41 -2.61
N TRP A 524 17.27 -10.14 -2.68
CA TRP A 524 16.91 -9.35 -1.51
C TRP A 524 15.67 -9.89 -0.78
N GLY A 525 14.62 -10.27 -1.50
CA GLY A 525 13.42 -10.89 -0.92
C GLY A 525 13.75 -12.19 -0.17
N TRP A 526 14.67 -13.01 -0.72
CA TRP A 526 15.18 -14.20 -0.04
C TRP A 526 16.04 -13.85 1.17
N LEU A 527 16.87 -12.80 1.11
CA LEU A 527 17.64 -12.31 2.26
C LEU A 527 16.72 -11.85 3.40
N ILE A 528 15.60 -11.18 3.09
CA ILE A 528 14.59 -10.82 4.10
C ILE A 528 14.02 -12.08 4.78
N THR A 529 13.79 -13.18 4.05
CA THR A 529 13.32 -14.43 4.68
C THR A 529 14.34 -15.01 5.67
N LEU A 530 15.64 -14.87 5.37
CA LEU A 530 16.70 -15.23 6.31
C LEU A 530 16.72 -14.31 7.53
N PHE A 531 16.52 -13.00 7.37
CA PHE A 531 16.48 -12.06 8.49
C PHE A 531 15.26 -12.22 9.41
N VAL A 532 14.18 -12.83 8.93
CA VAL A 532 13.00 -13.15 9.74
C VAL A 532 13.17 -14.48 10.50
N LEU A 533 14.09 -15.36 10.07
CA LEU A 533 14.31 -16.68 10.67
C LEU A 533 14.69 -16.62 12.16
N PRO A 534 15.57 -15.71 12.63
CA PRO A 534 15.85 -15.56 14.07
C PRO A 534 14.59 -15.30 14.91
N GLU A 535 13.66 -14.47 14.43
CA GLU A 535 12.39 -14.24 15.14
C GLU A 535 11.53 -15.50 15.19
N VAL A 536 11.49 -16.28 14.10
CA VAL A 536 10.77 -17.57 14.07
C VAL A 536 11.35 -18.51 15.13
N VAL A 537 12.67 -18.70 15.11
CA VAL A 537 13.38 -19.57 16.06
C VAL A 537 13.15 -19.10 17.50
N ALA A 538 13.29 -17.79 17.76
CA ALA A 538 13.02 -17.22 19.08
C ALA A 538 11.58 -17.45 19.54
N THR A 539 10.59 -17.31 18.63
CA THR A 539 9.17 -17.53 18.96
C THR A 539 8.87 -19.01 19.24
N LEU A 540 9.60 -19.93 18.60
CA LEU A 540 9.51 -21.37 18.85
C LEU A 540 10.18 -21.78 20.17
N LEU A 541 11.35 -21.20 20.47
CA LEU A 541 12.08 -21.45 21.73
C LEU A 541 11.37 -20.83 22.94
N PHE A 542 10.78 -19.65 22.78
CA PHE A 542 10.13 -18.87 23.83
C PHE A 542 8.63 -18.62 23.52
N PRO A 543 7.79 -19.67 23.49
CA PRO A 543 6.39 -19.52 23.12
C PRO A 543 5.60 -18.74 24.18
N PRO A 544 4.72 -17.79 23.78
CA PRO A 544 3.98 -16.93 24.72
C PRO A 544 3.22 -17.71 25.80
N GLN A 545 2.69 -18.91 25.47
CA GLN A 545 1.93 -19.70 26.42
C GLN A 545 2.74 -20.12 27.66
N LYS A 546 4.04 -20.41 27.50
CA LYS A 546 4.92 -20.81 28.63
C LYS A 546 5.27 -19.66 29.56
N TRP A 547 5.12 -18.41 29.08
CA TRP A 547 5.51 -17.21 29.81
C TRP A 547 4.32 -16.45 30.42
N LYS A 548 3.11 -17.02 30.39
CA LYS A 548 1.89 -16.40 30.95
C LYS A 548 2.02 -16.00 32.42
N THR A 549 2.78 -16.76 33.21
CA THR A 549 3.01 -16.49 34.64
C THR A 549 4.05 -15.41 34.90
N ARG A 550 4.86 -15.04 33.89
CA ARG A 550 5.94 -14.03 33.99
C ARG A 550 5.84 -12.98 32.86
N PRO A 551 4.74 -12.21 32.79
CA PRO A 551 4.48 -11.31 31.67
C PRO A 551 5.50 -10.17 31.54
N THR A 552 6.04 -9.66 32.66
CA THR A 552 7.08 -8.62 32.63
C THR A 552 8.39 -9.14 32.04
N ALA A 553 8.84 -10.34 32.44
CA ALA A 553 10.05 -10.94 31.90
C ALA A 553 9.90 -11.24 30.40
N TYR A 554 8.73 -11.74 29.98
CA TYR A 554 8.43 -11.97 28.58
C TYR A 554 8.47 -10.68 27.75
N ARG A 555 7.90 -9.59 28.27
CA ARG A 555 7.95 -8.27 27.61
C ARG A 555 9.39 -7.77 27.44
N VAL A 556 10.24 -7.93 28.46
CA VAL A 556 11.67 -7.55 28.36
C VAL A 556 12.38 -8.41 27.33
N LEU A 557 12.14 -9.72 27.32
CA LEU A 557 12.68 -10.64 26.31
C LEU A 557 12.26 -10.23 24.89
N CYS A 558 10.99 -9.90 24.67
CA CYS A 558 10.52 -9.36 23.40
C CYS A 558 11.18 -8.01 23.06
N GLY A 559 11.42 -7.15 24.05
CA GLY A 559 12.14 -5.89 23.87
C GLY A 559 13.58 -6.09 23.39
N ILE A 560 14.30 -7.06 23.96
CA ILE A 560 15.65 -7.42 23.51
C ILE A 560 15.61 -8.00 22.09
N GLY A 561 14.66 -8.90 21.81
CA GLY A 561 14.47 -9.43 20.45
C GLY A 561 14.13 -8.36 19.41
N ALA A 562 13.40 -7.31 19.82
CA ALA A 562 13.07 -6.17 18.96
C ALA A 562 14.33 -5.43 18.46
N VAL A 563 15.36 -5.30 19.30
CA VAL A 563 16.64 -4.69 18.91
C VAL A 563 17.28 -5.47 17.76
N GLY A 564 17.33 -6.80 17.88
CA GLY A 564 17.83 -7.67 16.80
C GLY A 564 17.06 -7.49 15.50
N ASN A 565 15.73 -7.44 15.56
CA ASN A 565 14.88 -7.20 14.38
C ASN A 565 15.14 -5.84 13.72
N ILE A 566 15.29 -4.77 14.50
CA ILE A 566 15.57 -3.42 13.97
C ILE A 566 16.97 -3.37 13.34
N LEU A 567 17.98 -3.93 13.99
CA LEU A 567 19.34 -4.01 13.44
C LEU A 567 19.38 -4.82 12.14
N MET A 568 18.66 -5.94 12.07
CA MET A 568 18.54 -6.73 10.83
C MET A 568 17.86 -5.93 9.72
N MET A 569 16.82 -5.15 10.01
CA MET A 569 16.22 -4.24 9.04
C MET A 569 17.19 -3.13 8.59
N MET A 570 18.00 -2.58 9.49
CA MET A 570 19.03 -1.60 9.15
C MET A 570 20.07 -2.20 8.21
N MET A 571 20.57 -3.40 8.52
CA MET A 571 21.53 -4.12 7.67
C MET A 571 20.94 -4.45 6.30
N ALA A 572 19.71 -4.98 6.25
CA ALA A 572 19.01 -5.28 5.00
C ALA A 572 18.87 -4.05 4.08
N ASN A 573 18.62 -2.89 4.69
CA ASN A 573 18.47 -1.64 3.98
C ASN A 573 19.81 -1.08 3.47
N LEU A 574 20.86 -1.17 4.28
CA LEU A 574 22.22 -0.77 3.88
C LEU A 574 22.70 -1.56 2.66
N VAL A 575 22.52 -2.89 2.68
CA VAL A 575 22.90 -3.77 1.58
C VAL A 575 22.04 -3.55 0.34
N GLY A 576 20.72 -3.38 0.51
CA GLY A 576 19.78 -3.31 -0.61
C GLY A 576 19.66 -1.95 -1.29
N PHE A 577 19.84 -0.84 -0.56
CA PHE A 577 19.43 0.48 -1.03
C PHE A 577 20.44 1.62 -0.84
N ALA A 578 21.45 1.49 0.02
CA ALA A 578 22.27 2.64 0.39
C ALA A 578 23.78 2.48 0.16
N VAL A 579 24.36 1.30 0.43
CA VAL A 579 25.83 1.22 0.55
C VAL A 579 26.48 -0.03 -0.05
N GLY A 580 25.71 -1.11 -0.27
CA GLY A 580 26.29 -2.38 -0.71
C GLY A 580 27.08 -3.09 0.41
N LEU A 581 27.99 -4.00 0.05
CA LEU A 581 28.70 -4.85 1.01
C LEU A 581 29.72 -4.08 1.85
N ASP A 582 30.29 -3.00 1.33
CA ASP A 582 31.34 -2.22 2.01
C ASP A 582 30.80 -1.45 3.23
N GLY A 583 29.58 -0.92 3.15
CA GLY A 583 28.93 -0.28 4.29
C GLY A 583 28.48 -1.26 5.37
N LEU A 584 28.15 -2.49 4.98
CA LEU A 584 27.86 -3.56 5.94
C LEU A 584 29.12 -3.93 6.74
N LYS A 585 30.27 -4.01 6.07
CA LYS A 585 31.56 -4.30 6.71
C LYS A 585 31.91 -3.23 7.77
N GLY A 586 31.79 -1.95 7.43
CA GLY A 586 32.04 -0.86 8.38
C GLY A 586 31.10 -0.84 9.59
N LEU A 587 29.82 -1.23 9.42
CA LEU A 587 28.89 -1.35 10.54
C LEU A 587 29.22 -2.56 11.43
N LEU A 588 29.56 -3.71 10.83
CA LEU A 588 29.89 -4.94 11.55
C LEU A 588 31.20 -4.81 12.34
N GLU A 589 32.21 -4.17 11.77
CA GLU A 589 33.50 -3.87 12.44
C GLU A 589 33.34 -2.87 13.60
N GLY A 590 32.28 -2.06 13.62
CA GLY A 590 32.00 -1.13 14.71
C GLY A 590 31.05 -1.67 15.79
N ILE A 591 30.33 -2.77 15.53
CA ILE A 591 29.43 -3.44 16.49
C ILE A 591 30.13 -4.57 17.23
N MET A 592 31.02 -5.30 16.55
CA MET A 592 31.92 -6.31 17.14
C MET A 592 33.13 -5.63 17.76
#